data_AF-A0A1F7BNX3-F1
#
_entry.id   AF-A0A1F7BNX3-F1
#
_cell.length_a   1.000
_cell.length_b   1.000
_cell.length_c   1.000
_cell.angle_alpha   90.00
_cell.angle_beta   90.00
_cell.angle_gamma   90.00
#
_symmetry.space_group_name_H-M   'P 1'
#
loop_
_entity.id
_entity.type
_entity.pdbx_description
1 polymer ?
#
loop_
_entity_poly.entity_id
_entity_poly.type
_entity_poly.pdbx_seq_one_letter_code
_entity_poly.pdbx_strand_id
1 'polypeptide(L)' 'MKDYEHIYHESKEIIQEYVDQQGHNRCWYYPDLFRSLVKLFEVDASKEPALPPLEEFKEGCRRYQQEEFGEKISDVL' A
#
# COMPACT_ATOMS: atom_id res chain seq x y z
N MET A 1 19.94 -8.28 19.37
CA MET A 1 20.26 -7.17 18.43
C MET A 1 19.41 -7.40 17.21
N LYS A 2 18.67 -6.40 16.70
CA LYS A 2 17.85 -6.59 15.50
C LYS A 2 18.79 -6.92 14.33
N ASP A 3 18.48 -8.01 13.62
CA ASP A 3 19.18 -8.39 12.40
C ASP A 3 18.66 -7.49 11.27
N TYR A 4 19.27 -6.32 11.14
CA TYR A 4 18.83 -5.31 10.18
C TYR A 4 19.04 -5.74 8.73
N GLU A 5 19.98 -6.66 8.47
CA GLU A 5 20.20 -7.21 7.14
C GLU A 5 19.04 -8.16 6.78
N HIS A 6 18.65 -9.04 7.71
CA HIS A 6 17.47 -9.87 7.54
C HIS A 6 16.19 -9.06 7.35
N ILE A 7 15.94 -8.04 8.20
CA ILE A 7 14.79 -7.14 8.07
C ILE A 7 14.76 -6.44 6.71
N TYR A 8 15.92 -5.98 6.23
CA TYR A 8 16.03 -5.36 4.91
C TYR A 8 15.62 -6.33 3.80
N HIS A 9 16.17 -7.54 3.79
CA HIS A 9 15.86 -8.54 2.77
C HIS A 9 14.38 -8.94 2.77
N GLU A 10 13.81 -9.25 3.94
CA GLU A 10 12.40 -9.66 4.05
C GLU A 10 11.45 -8.52 3.65
N SER A 11 11.75 -7.28 4.05
CA SER A 11 10.96 -6.12 3.65
C SER A 11 10.96 -5.91 2.12
N LYS A 12 12.10 -6.15 1.46
CA LYS A 12 12.21 -6.06 0.01
C LYS A 12 11.36 -7.12 -0.69
N GLU A 13 11.37 -8.35 -0.19
CA GLU A 13 10.55 -9.45 -0.73
C GLU A 13 9.06 -9.15 -0.60
N ILE A 14 8.61 -8.74 0.60
CA ILE A 14 7.22 -8.34 0.87
C ILE A 14 6.76 -7.20 -0.07
N ILE A 15 7.60 -6.19 -0.29
CA ILE A 15 7.29 -5.07 -1.19
C ILE A 15 7.24 -5.55 -2.66
N GLN A 16 8.18 -6.41 -3.07
CA GLN A 16 8.24 -6.95 -4.42
C GLN A 16 6.97 -7.76 -4.75
N GLU A 17 6.52 -8.61 -3.82
CA GLU A 17 5.27 -9.38 -3.97
C GLU A 17 4.05 -8.49 -4.22
N TYR A 18 4.00 -7.29 -3.63
CA TYR A 18 2.93 -6.32 -3.88
C TYR A 18 3.08 -5.61 -5.23
N VAL A 19 4.30 -5.19 -5.58
CA VAL A 19 4.57 -4.48 -6.85
C VAL A 19 4.25 -5.34 -8.07
N ASP A 20 4.46 -6.65 -7.96
CA ASP A 20 4.19 -7.60 -9.04
C ASP A 20 2.69 -7.88 -9.24
N GLN A 21 1.81 -7.40 -8.36
CA GLN A 21 0.36 -7.56 -8.49
C GLN A 21 -0.21 -6.66 -9.59
N GLN A 22 -1.33 -7.08 -10.19
CA GLN A 22 -2.00 -6.38 -11.28
C GLN A 22 -3.51 -6.30 -11.05
N GLY A 23 -4.16 -5.28 -11.60
CA GLY A 23 -5.61 -5.09 -11.51
C GLY A 23 -6.12 -4.98 -10.07
N HIS A 24 -7.22 -5.67 -9.75
CA HIS A 24 -7.84 -5.63 -8.42
C HIS A 24 -6.96 -6.16 -7.28
N ASN A 25 -5.90 -6.91 -7.60
CA ASN A 25 -4.94 -7.38 -6.60
C ASN A 25 -4.05 -6.22 -6.11
N ARG A 26 -3.72 -5.27 -6.99
CA ARG A 26 -2.95 -4.06 -6.65
C ARG A 26 -3.88 -2.91 -6.22
N CYS A 27 -4.77 -3.18 -5.27
CA CYS A 27 -5.60 -2.13 -4.68
C CYS A 27 -4.72 -1.23 -3.78
N TRP A 28 -4.95 0.08 -3.81
CA TRP A 28 -4.32 1.04 -2.89
C TRP A 28 -4.49 0.64 -1.41
N TYR A 29 -5.59 -0.05 -1.10
CA TYR A 29 -5.83 -0.67 0.18
C TYR A 29 -5.44 -2.16 0.13
N TYR A 30 -4.17 -2.44 0.41
CA TYR A 30 -3.65 -3.80 0.53
C TYR A 30 -3.25 -4.10 1.99
N PRO A 31 -4.22 -4.46 2.85
CA PRO A 31 -4.00 -4.59 4.29
C PRO A 31 -2.98 -5.66 4.65
N ASP A 32 -2.81 -6.69 3.81
CA ASP A 32 -1.89 -7.79 4.09
C ASP A 32 -0.42 -7.36 3.97
N LEU A 33 -0.08 -6.51 2.99
CA LEU A 33 1.26 -5.89 2.88
C LEU A 33 1.60 -5.14 4.17
N PHE A 34 0.70 -4.26 4.60
CA PHE A 34 0.93 -3.45 5.80
C PHE A 34 0.99 -4.30 7.06
N ARG A 35 0.20 -5.37 7.19
CA ARG A 35 0.27 -6.31 8.32
C ARG A 35 1.61 -7.03 8.37
N SER A 36 2.11 -7.51 7.24
CA SER A 36 3.42 -8.18 7.14
C SER A 36 4.54 -7.23 7.55
N LEU A 37 4.52 -5.99 7.06
CA LEU A 37 5.51 -4.98 7.43
C LEU A 37 5.41 -4.57 8.92
N VAL A 38 4.20 -4.32 9.43
CA VAL A 38 3.97 -3.99 10.85
C VAL A 38 4.53 -5.08 11.77
N LYS A 39 4.30 -6.34 11.42
CA LYS A 39 4.86 -7.49 12.15
C LYS A 39 6.38 -7.53 12.07
N LEU A 40 6.96 -7.38 10.87
CA LEU A 40 8.40 -7.43 10.64
C LEU A 40 9.17 -6.33 11.39
N PHE A 41 8.61 -5.11 11.39
CA PHE A 41 9.21 -3.96 12.05
C PHE A 41 8.86 -3.85 13.53
N GLU A 42 8.00 -4.73 14.05
CA GLU A 42 7.47 -4.70 15.42
C GLU A 42 6.83 -3.34 15.74
N VAL A 43 5.99 -2.85 14.84
CA VAL A 43 5.31 -1.55 15.00
C VAL A 43 4.03 -1.74 15.81
N ASP A 44 3.95 -1.08 16.95
CA ASP A 44 2.72 -1.05 17.75
C ASP A 44 1.78 0.05 17.27
N ALA A 45 0.57 -0.33 16.89
CA ALA A 45 -0.47 0.63 16.55
C ALA A 45 -0.97 1.34 17.83
N SER A 46 -0.93 2.66 17.84
CA SER A 46 -1.43 3.48 18.96
C SER A 46 -2.95 3.70 18.92
N LYS A 47 -3.62 3.22 17.87
CA LYS A 47 -5.05 3.40 17.62
C LYS A 47 -5.67 2.10 17.16
N GLU A 48 -6.91 1.87 17.59
CA GLU A 48 -7.73 0.79 17.07
C GLU A 48 -8.05 1.02 15.58
N PRO A 49 -8.11 -0.04 14.77
CA PRO A 49 -8.54 0.06 13.39
C PRO A 49 -10.01 0.51 13.34
N ALA A 50 -10.29 1.49 12.49
CA ALA A 50 -11.64 1.95 12.19
C ALA A 50 -11.97 1.66 10.73
N LEU A 51 -13.17 1.14 10.48
CA LEU A 51 -13.68 0.96 9.13
C LEU A 51 -14.13 2.32 8.59
N PRO A 52 -13.52 2.86 7.52
CA PRO A 52 -13.97 4.11 6.94
C PRO A 52 -15.37 3.96 6.31
N PRO A 53 -16.14 5.04 6.21
CA PRO A 53 -17.35 5.05 5.39
C PRO A 53 -17.08 4.57 3.96
N LEU A 54 -18.06 3.86 3.37
CA LEU A 54 -17.92 3.30 2.01
C LEU A 54 -17.57 4.35 0.96
N GLU A 55 -18.09 5.57 1.09
CA GLU A 55 -17.82 6.66 0.14
C GLU A 55 -16.37 7.13 0.20
N GLU A 56 -15.76 7.20 1.39
CA GLU A 56 -14.33 7.49 1.53
C GLU A 56 -13.46 6.39 0.92
N PHE A 57 -13.86 5.12 1.11
CA PHE A 57 -13.17 4.00 0.51
C PHE A 57 -13.19 4.05 -1.03
N LYS A 58 -14.35 4.35 -1.62
CA LYS A 58 -14.51 4.51 -3.08
C LYS A 58 -13.71 5.70 -3.62
N GLU A 59 -13.66 6.80 -2.89
CA GLU A 59 -12.89 7.99 -3.29
C GLU A 59 -11.38 7.69 -3.38
N GLY A 60 -10.85 6.86 -2.47
CA GLY A 60 -9.46 6.38 -2.56
C GLY A 60 -9.18 5.64 -3.87
N CYS A 61 -10.10 4.75 -4.28
CA CYS A 61 -10.00 4.04 -5.56
C CYS A 61 -10.08 5.00 -6.76
N ARG A 62 -10.99 5.97 -6.73
CA ARG A 62 -11.15 6.98 -7.79
C ARG A 62 -9.88 7.80 -7.97
N ARG A 63 -9.29 8.28 -6.86
CA ARG A 63 -8.04 9.04 -6.88
C ARG A 63 -6.88 8.23 -7.42
N TYR A 64 -6.70 6.99 -6.95
CA TYR A 64 -5.66 6.10 -7.46
C TYR A 64 -5.74 5.91 -8.98
N GLN A 65 -6.95 5.65 -9.50
CA GLN A 65 -7.15 5.52 -10.95
C GLN A 65 -6.76 6.80 -11.70
N GLN A 66 -7.13 7.96 -11.19
CA GLN A 66 -6.81 9.24 -11.81
C GLN A 66 -5.31 9.57 -11.75
N GLU A 67 -4.66 9.34 -10.61
CA GLU A 67 -3.24 9.67 -10.38
C GLU A 67 -2.31 8.76 -11.23
N GLU A 68 -2.62 7.46 -11.32
CA GLU A 68 -1.77 6.48 -12.00
C GLU A 68 -2.12 6.29 -13.49
N PHE A 69 -3.40 6.40 -13.85
CA PHE A 69 -3.91 6.06 -15.18
C PHE A 69 -4.73 7.17 -15.83
N GLY A 70 -5.04 8.25 -15.13
CA GLY A 70 -5.64 9.42 -15.73
C GLY A 70 -4.71 9.98 -16.79
N GLU A 71 -5.25 10.35 -17.95
CA GLU A 71 -4.48 11.07 -18.95
C GLU A 71 -3.88 12.30 -18.28
N LYS A 72 -2.55 12.33 -18.10
CA LYS A 72 -1.86 13.60 -17.94
C LYS A 72 -2.11 14.34 -19.24
N ILE A 73 -3.12 15.19 -19.26
CA ILE A 73 -3.24 16.22 -20.30
C ILE A 73 -1.93 16.96 -20.20
N SER A 74 -1.01 16.62 -21.10
CA SER A 74 0.32 17.18 -21.15
C SER A 74 0.18 18.68 -21.24
N ASP A 75 0.99 19.40 -20.47
CA ASP A 75 1.24 20.83 -20.61
C ASP A 75 1.81 21.16 -22.01
N VAL A 76 0.96 21.05 -23.03
CA VAL A 76 1.17 21.47 -24.41
C VAL A 76 -0.13 22.14 -24.86
N LEU A 77 -0.45 23.27 -24.24
CA LEU A 77 -1.16 24.37 -24.88
C LEU A 77 -0.45 25.68 -24.53
#